data_AF-A0A1V3ZZD8-F1
#
_entry.id   AF-A0A1V3ZZD8-F1
#
_cell.length_a   1.000
_cell.length_b   1.000
_cell.length_c   1.000
_cell.angle_alpha   90.00
_cell.angle_beta   90.00
_cell.angle_gamma   90.00
#
_symmetry.space_group_name_H-M   'P 1'
#
loop_
_entity.id
_entity.type
_entity.pdbx_description
1 polymer ?
#
loop_
_entity_poly.entity_id
_entity_poly.type
_entity_poly.pdbx_seq_one_letter_code
_entity_poly.pdbx_strand_id
1 'polypeptide(L)'
;MIDMGAHLTSRTRDPGAPPATTPPVTLLHARTAYDYEFIAARLHDQYLLHTSVAVSVFRTPLLAVPVGGRRRGGGMEAGPVGLALAIRDALLERDGFPGLRIRAIRSWDEPLHWVVEWGEHPPTHATDQERARFYGVRDRTRPSWPPPGAS
;
A
#
# COMPACT_ATOMS: atom_id res chain seq x y z
N MET A 1 -29.70 -52.71 15.84
CA MET A 1 -28.38 -52.50 15.20
C MET A 1 -28.35 -51.05 14.76
N ILE A 2 -27.29 -50.33 15.13
CA ILE A 2 -27.28 -48.89 15.47
C ILE A 2 -27.50 -47.99 14.25
N ASP A 3 -28.42 -47.03 14.40
CA ASP A 3 -28.56 -45.85 13.55
C ASP A 3 -27.53 -44.80 14.04
N MET A 4 -26.60 -44.42 13.17
CA MET A 4 -25.51 -43.49 13.47
C MET A 4 -25.92 -42.08 13.04
N GLY A 5 -26.44 -41.31 14.01
CA GLY A 5 -26.62 -39.88 13.89
C GLY A 5 -25.29 -39.16 13.61
N ALA A 6 -25.15 -38.61 12.41
CA ALA A 6 -24.10 -37.67 12.07
C ALA A 6 -24.60 -36.25 12.42
N HIS A 7 -24.14 -35.75 13.57
CA HIS A 7 -24.29 -34.35 13.96
C HIS A 7 -23.56 -33.44 12.96
N LEU A 8 -24.34 -32.80 12.09
CA LEU A 8 -23.99 -31.53 11.45
C LEU A 8 -23.81 -30.48 12.55
N THR A 9 -22.57 -30.24 12.97
CA THR A 9 -22.24 -29.02 13.73
C THR A 9 -22.07 -27.89 12.74
N SER A 10 -23.20 -27.29 12.35
CA SER A 10 -23.24 -25.92 11.85
C SER A 10 -22.49 -25.05 12.85
N ARG A 11 -21.33 -24.52 12.45
CA ARG A 11 -20.72 -23.39 13.16
C ARG A 11 -21.66 -22.21 13.01
N THR A 12 -22.53 -22.05 13.99
CA THR A 12 -23.35 -20.85 14.18
C THR A 12 -22.39 -19.66 14.20
N ARG A 13 -22.42 -18.85 13.14
CA ARG A 13 -21.89 -17.48 13.19
C ARG A 13 -22.61 -16.81 14.35
N ASP A 14 -21.85 -16.38 15.35
CA ASP A 14 -22.36 -15.59 16.46
C ASP A 14 -23.07 -14.34 15.91
N PRO A 15 -24.41 -14.22 16.05
CA PRO A 15 -25.16 -13.07 15.54
C PRO A 15 -24.98 -11.82 16.41
N GLY A 16 -24.22 -11.90 17.50
CA GLY A 16 -24.02 -10.82 18.47
C GLY A 16 -22.68 -10.10 18.39
N ALA A 17 -21.75 -10.52 17.52
CA ALA A 17 -20.50 -9.78 17.35
C ALA A 17 -20.81 -8.42 16.70
N PRO A 18 -20.54 -7.28 17.37
CA PRO A 18 -20.70 -5.98 16.74
C PRO A 18 -19.87 -5.98 15.45
N PRO A 19 -20.36 -5.36 14.35
CA PRO A 19 -19.58 -5.30 13.12
C PRO A 19 -18.22 -4.71 13.48
N ALA A 20 -17.15 -5.44 13.14
CA ALA A 20 -15.80 -4.98 13.37
C ALA A 20 -15.70 -3.58 12.74
N THR A 21 -15.63 -2.56 13.60
CA THR A 21 -15.63 -1.19 13.14
C THR A 21 -14.28 -0.97 12.48
N THR A 22 -14.29 -0.79 11.15
CA THR A 22 -13.06 -0.48 10.42
C THR A 22 -12.42 0.73 11.10
N PRO A 23 -11.14 0.65 11.51
CA PRO A 23 -10.49 1.77 12.16
C PRO A 23 -10.53 2.98 11.23
N PRO A 24 -10.73 4.19 11.79
CA PRO A 24 -10.82 5.39 10.97
C PRO A 24 -9.50 5.60 10.23
N VAL A 25 -9.60 5.84 8.92
CA VAL A 25 -8.50 6.35 8.12
C VAL A 25 -8.56 7.86 8.16
N THR A 26 -7.44 8.51 8.45
CA THR A 26 -7.35 9.97 8.45
C THR A 26 -6.25 10.41 7.51
N LEU A 27 -6.53 11.44 6.71
CA LEU A 27 -5.53 12.11 5.90
C LEU A 27 -4.92 13.26 6.71
N LEU A 28 -3.61 13.23 6.83
CA LEU A 28 -2.80 14.23 7.52
C LEU A 28 -1.87 14.93 6.52
N HIS A 29 -1.22 16.00 6.99
CA HIS A 29 -0.21 16.69 6.21
C HIS A 29 0.98 15.76 5.88
N ALA A 30 1.47 15.76 4.64
CA ALA A 30 2.52 14.87 4.15
C ALA A 30 3.73 14.70 5.10
N ARG A 31 4.21 15.82 5.65
CA ARG A 31 5.37 15.86 6.58
C ARG A 31 5.17 15.07 7.89
N THR A 32 3.95 14.66 8.20
CA THR A 32 3.68 13.81 9.38
C THR A 32 3.93 12.33 9.11
N ALA A 33 4.06 11.92 7.84
CA ALA A 33 4.34 10.54 7.49
C ALA A 33 5.72 10.11 8.00
N TYR A 34 5.78 8.91 8.59
CA TYR A 34 7.00 8.34 9.14
C TYR A 34 8.09 8.17 8.08
N ASP A 35 7.70 7.84 6.87
CA ASP A 35 8.58 7.61 5.71
C ASP A 35 8.79 8.87 4.85
N TYR A 36 8.34 10.06 5.30
CA TYR A 36 8.41 11.30 4.51
C TYR A 36 9.83 11.60 4.03
N GLU A 37 10.79 11.71 4.95
CA GLU A 37 12.18 12.07 4.60
C GLU A 37 12.85 11.02 3.71
N PHE A 38 12.50 9.74 3.94
CA PHE A 38 13.01 8.65 3.13
C PHE A 38 12.54 8.76 1.67
N ILE A 39 11.25 9.04 1.46
CA ILE A 39 10.67 9.20 0.13
C ILE A 39 11.11 10.51 -0.51
N ALA A 40 11.12 11.62 0.25
CA ALA A 40 11.56 12.93 -0.23
C ALA A 40 12.98 12.88 -0.80
N ALA A 41 13.93 12.27 -0.10
CA ALA A 41 15.31 12.13 -0.59
C ALA A 41 15.43 11.33 -1.91
N ARG A 42 14.40 10.57 -2.28
CA ARG A 42 14.40 9.63 -3.40
C ARG A 42 13.50 10.05 -4.54
N LEU A 43 12.61 11.02 -4.35
CA LEU A 43 11.67 11.41 -5.40
C LEU A 43 12.36 12.28 -6.46
N HIS A 44 12.16 11.97 -7.74
CA HIS A 44 12.70 12.75 -8.84
C HIS A 44 12.10 14.17 -8.83
N ASP A 45 10.77 14.25 -8.76
CA ASP A 45 10.01 15.50 -8.72
C ASP A 45 9.58 15.81 -7.28
N GLN A 46 10.24 16.80 -6.66
CA GLN A 46 9.97 17.20 -5.29
C GLN A 46 8.63 17.94 -5.16
N TYR A 47 8.08 18.51 -6.23
CA TYR A 47 6.82 19.26 -6.15
C TYR A 47 5.63 18.37 -5.78
N LEU A 48 5.71 17.07 -6.07
CA LEU A 48 4.71 16.08 -5.66
C LEU A 48 4.57 15.97 -4.13
N LEU A 49 5.57 16.37 -3.35
CA LEU A 49 5.49 16.37 -1.89
C LEU A 49 4.51 17.42 -1.36
N HIS A 50 4.22 18.49 -2.13
CA HIS A 50 3.25 19.52 -1.74
C HIS A 50 1.80 19.03 -1.83
N THR A 51 1.53 18.09 -2.73
CA THR A 51 0.20 17.50 -2.94
C THR A 51 0.07 16.10 -2.36
N SER A 52 1.16 15.54 -1.81
CA SER A 52 1.14 14.29 -1.06
C SER A 52 0.33 14.40 0.22
N VAL A 53 -0.16 13.27 0.70
CA VAL A 53 -0.89 13.17 1.97
C VAL A 53 -0.32 12.03 2.80
N ALA A 54 -0.31 12.21 4.11
CA ALA A 54 0.03 11.14 5.04
C ALA A 54 -1.27 10.38 5.36
N VAL A 55 -1.32 9.09 5.03
CA VAL A 55 -2.46 8.23 5.33
C VAL A 55 -2.20 7.59 6.68
N SER A 56 -2.96 8.01 7.70
CA SER A 56 -2.88 7.43 9.03
C SER A 56 -3.93 6.35 9.18
N VAL A 57 -3.44 5.12 9.28
CA VAL A 57 -4.19 4.01 9.85
C VAL A 57 -3.69 3.83 11.27
N PHE A 58 -4.54 4.09 12.26
CA PHE A 58 -4.13 4.16 13.66
C PHE A 58 -3.00 5.20 13.89
N ARG A 59 -1.83 4.75 14.40
CA ARG A 59 -0.75 5.61 14.91
C ARG A 59 0.43 5.79 13.96
N THR A 60 0.47 5.08 12.84
CA THR A 60 1.63 5.11 11.93
C THR A 60 1.22 5.67 10.58
N PRO A 61 1.36 6.99 10.36
CA PRO A 61 1.07 7.61 9.08
C PRO A 61 2.14 7.25 8.04
N LEU A 62 1.70 6.81 6.87
CA LEU A 62 2.56 6.51 5.71
C LEU A 62 2.26 7.45 4.56
N LEU A 63 3.27 7.79 3.76
CA LEU A 63 3.14 8.78 2.70
C LEU A 63 2.48 8.20 1.45
N ALA A 64 1.35 8.76 1.04
CA ALA A 64 0.76 8.55 -0.28
C ALA A 64 1.19 9.69 -1.22
N VAL A 65 2.00 9.33 -2.23
CA VAL A 65 2.53 10.28 -3.23
C VAL A 65 1.69 10.22 -4.51
N PRO A 66 1.12 11.36 -4.96
CA PRO A 66 0.30 11.41 -6.16
C PRO A 66 1.12 11.11 -7.42
N VAL A 67 0.44 10.80 -8.51
CA VAL A 67 1.06 10.78 -9.83
C VAL A 67 1.40 12.19 -10.30
N GLY A 68 2.36 12.30 -11.20
CA GLY A 68 2.75 13.57 -11.80
C GLY A 68 4.22 13.58 -12.21
N GLY A 69 4.58 14.52 -13.10
CA GLY A 69 5.90 14.55 -13.71
C GLY A 69 6.24 13.20 -14.36
N ARG A 70 7.24 12.50 -13.80
CA ARG A 70 7.67 11.16 -14.26
C ARG A 70 7.02 10.00 -13.51
N ARG A 71 6.35 10.24 -12.38
CA ARG A 71 5.71 9.20 -11.56
C ARG A 71 4.36 8.83 -12.17
N ARG A 72 4.21 7.58 -12.58
CA ARG A 72 3.03 7.07 -13.31
C ARG A 72 2.03 6.32 -12.45
N GLY A 73 2.45 5.90 -11.26
CA GLY A 73 1.58 5.22 -10.30
C GLY A 73 2.14 5.20 -8.89
N GLY A 74 1.40 4.54 -8.01
CA GLY A 74 1.79 4.34 -6.62
C GLY A 74 1.00 3.21 -5.99
N GLY A 75 1.43 2.80 -4.80
CA GLY A 75 0.71 1.83 -4.01
C GLY A 75 1.04 1.99 -2.53
N MET A 76 0.11 1.56 -1.68
CA MET A 76 0.25 1.53 -0.23
C MET A 76 -0.28 0.19 0.28
N GLU A 77 0.54 -0.49 1.08
CA GLU A 77 0.08 -1.67 1.80
C GLU A 77 -0.93 -1.26 2.87
N ALA A 78 -2.09 -1.91 2.85
CA ALA A 78 -3.22 -1.57 3.68
C ALA A 78 -3.60 -2.69 4.67
N GLY A 79 -2.95 -3.85 4.61
CA GLY A 79 -3.29 -4.99 5.47
C GLY A 79 -4.69 -5.55 5.16
N PRO A 80 -5.65 -5.59 6.10
CA PRO A 80 -6.98 -6.16 5.87
C PRO A 80 -7.82 -5.42 4.80
N VAL A 81 -8.74 -6.15 4.15
CA VAL A 81 -9.58 -5.60 3.05
C VAL A 81 -10.40 -4.38 3.46
N GLY A 82 -10.96 -4.37 4.66
CA GLY A 82 -11.79 -3.25 5.15
C GLY A 82 -10.98 -1.96 5.23
N LEU A 83 -9.70 -2.07 5.58
CA LEU A 83 -8.81 -0.93 5.64
C LEU A 83 -8.36 -0.47 4.26
N ALA A 84 -8.09 -1.40 3.34
CA ALA A 84 -7.81 -1.06 1.95
C ALA A 84 -8.97 -0.28 1.30
N LEU A 85 -10.22 -0.66 1.58
CA LEU A 85 -11.41 0.08 1.14
C LEU A 85 -11.45 1.48 1.74
N ALA A 86 -11.25 1.62 3.05
CA ALA A 86 -11.25 2.93 3.70
C ALA A 86 -10.15 3.86 3.19
N ILE A 87 -8.94 3.35 2.93
CA ILE A 87 -7.84 4.13 2.33
C ILE A 87 -8.19 4.55 0.91
N ARG A 88 -8.70 3.61 0.09
CA ARG A 88 -9.11 3.90 -1.28
C ARG A 88 -10.14 5.03 -1.31
N ASP A 89 -11.16 4.94 -0.48
CA ASP A 89 -12.26 5.90 -0.46
C ASP A 89 -11.76 7.27 0.04
N ALA A 90 -10.86 7.31 1.03
CA ALA A 90 -10.22 8.55 1.48
C ALA A 90 -9.38 9.23 0.38
N LEU A 91 -8.71 8.46 -0.47
CA LEU A 91 -7.90 9.00 -1.57
C LEU A 91 -8.71 9.36 -2.82
N LEU A 92 -9.94 8.85 -2.96
CA LEU A 92 -10.78 9.05 -4.16
C LEU A 92 -11.09 10.53 -4.42
N GLU A 93 -11.20 11.32 -3.35
CA GLU A 93 -11.52 12.75 -3.41
C GLU A 93 -10.28 13.65 -3.59
N ARG A 94 -9.11 13.05 -3.84
CA ARG A 94 -7.83 13.77 -3.89
C ARG A 94 -7.26 13.79 -5.30
N ASP A 95 -6.95 15.01 -5.76
CA ASP A 95 -6.22 15.19 -7.00
C ASP A 95 -4.87 14.46 -6.97
N GLY A 96 -4.52 13.84 -8.09
CA GLY A 96 -3.27 13.08 -8.23
C GLY A 96 -3.34 11.61 -7.83
N PHE A 97 -4.52 11.08 -7.49
CA PHE A 97 -4.73 9.65 -7.21
C PHE A 97 -5.73 8.98 -8.18
N PRO A 98 -5.50 9.03 -9.51
CA PRO A 98 -6.43 8.45 -10.48
C PRO A 98 -6.41 6.92 -10.44
N GLY A 99 -7.46 6.26 -10.91
CA GLY A 99 -7.45 4.80 -11.16
C GLY A 99 -7.21 3.95 -9.91
N LEU A 100 -7.73 4.42 -8.76
CA LEU A 100 -7.64 3.74 -7.47
C LEU A 100 -8.24 2.32 -7.54
N ARG A 101 -7.44 1.35 -7.12
CA ARG A 101 -7.78 -0.08 -7.16
C ARG A 101 -7.22 -0.78 -5.94
N ILE A 102 -7.83 -1.90 -5.59
CA ILE A 102 -7.41 -2.75 -4.47
C ILE A 102 -7.01 -4.10 -5.02
N ARG A 103 -5.83 -4.57 -4.64
CA ARG A 103 -5.28 -5.85 -5.09
C ARG A 103 -4.89 -6.70 -3.88
N ALA A 104 -5.33 -7.94 -3.88
CA ALA A 104 -4.87 -8.92 -2.91
C ALA A 104 -3.44 -9.36 -3.26
N ILE A 105 -2.57 -9.36 -2.26
CA ILE A 105 -1.22 -9.90 -2.33
C ILE A 105 -1.19 -11.12 -1.41
N ARG A 106 -0.83 -12.26 -2.01
CA ARG A 106 -0.66 -13.52 -1.29
C ARG A 106 0.82 -13.80 -1.15
N SER A 107 1.30 -13.87 0.09
CA SER A 107 2.54 -14.57 0.41
C SER A 107 2.21 -16.00 0.78
N TRP A 108 3.15 -16.92 0.59
CA TRP A 108 2.92 -18.35 0.86
C TRP A 108 2.71 -18.65 2.35
N ASP A 109 3.27 -17.82 3.23
CA ASP A 109 3.30 -18.04 4.68
C ASP A 109 2.58 -16.95 5.50
N GLU A 110 1.97 -15.95 4.86
CA GLU A 110 1.34 -14.81 5.55
C GLU A 110 -0.16 -14.71 5.24
N PRO A 111 -0.95 -14.11 6.15
CA PRO A 111 -2.35 -13.80 5.89
C PRO A 111 -2.53 -12.98 4.61
N LEU A 112 -3.74 -12.94 4.05
CA LEU A 112 -4.00 -12.17 2.83
C LEU A 112 -3.84 -10.67 3.11
N HIS A 113 -2.85 -10.03 2.51
CA HIS A 113 -2.64 -8.58 2.59
C HIS A 113 -3.23 -7.90 1.36
N TRP A 114 -3.75 -6.69 1.55
CA TRP A 114 -4.32 -5.89 0.48
C TRP A 114 -3.49 -4.64 0.26
N VAL A 115 -3.30 -4.29 -1.01
CA VAL A 115 -2.63 -3.06 -1.43
C VAL A 115 -3.62 -2.17 -2.15
N VAL A 116 -3.61 -0.89 -1.80
CA VAL A 116 -4.28 0.16 -2.55
C VAL A 116 -3.30 0.69 -3.57
N GLU A 117 -3.62 0.62 -4.85
CA GLU A 117 -2.81 1.13 -5.95
C GLU A 117 -3.53 2.26 -6.67
N TRP A 118 -2.77 3.18 -7.26
CA TRP A 118 -3.29 4.28 -8.08
C TRP A 118 -2.36 4.55 -9.27
N GLY A 119 -2.88 5.30 -10.24
CA GLY A 119 -2.23 5.59 -11.51
C GLY A 119 -2.26 4.39 -12.46
N GLU A 120 -1.27 4.32 -13.33
CA GLU A 120 -1.10 3.22 -14.28
C GLU A 120 -0.76 1.91 -13.57
N HIS A 121 -0.86 0.81 -14.31
CA HIS A 121 -0.38 -0.49 -13.85
C HIS A 121 1.14 -0.56 -13.99
N PRO A 122 1.86 -0.99 -12.93
CA PRO A 122 3.30 -1.21 -13.06
C PRO A 122 3.56 -2.35 -14.07
N PRO A 123 4.67 -2.31 -14.83
CA PRO A 123 4.99 -3.40 -15.76
C PRO A 123 5.23 -4.70 -15.00
N THR A 124 4.58 -5.78 -15.43
CA THR A 124 4.61 -7.11 -14.78
C THR A 124 6.01 -7.73 -14.75
N HIS A 125 6.84 -7.44 -15.75
CA HIS A 125 8.20 -7.97 -15.88
C HIS A 125 9.26 -6.85 -15.91
N ALA A 126 9.07 -5.81 -15.10
CA ALA A 126 10.05 -4.75 -14.95
C ALA A 126 11.27 -5.20 -14.14
N THR A 127 12.44 -4.71 -14.53
CA THR A 127 13.63 -4.62 -13.68
C THR A 127 13.42 -3.64 -12.52
N ASP A 128 14.29 -3.69 -11.50
CA ASP A 128 14.23 -2.72 -10.39
C ASP A 128 14.38 -1.26 -10.86
N GLN A 129 15.21 -1.04 -11.88
CA GLN A 129 15.42 0.29 -12.46
C GLN A 129 14.17 0.79 -13.19
N GLU A 130 13.49 -0.07 -13.95
CA GLU A 130 12.24 0.26 -14.62
C GLU A 130 11.12 0.54 -13.61
N ARG A 131 11.04 -0.25 -12.53
CA ARG A 131 10.12 0.03 -11.40
C ARG A 131 10.44 1.38 -10.75
N ALA A 132 11.71 1.66 -10.47
CA ALA A 132 12.13 2.93 -9.88
C ALA A 132 11.70 4.11 -10.76
N ARG A 133 11.96 4.04 -12.08
CA ARG A 133 11.53 5.05 -13.05
C ARG A 133 10.02 5.21 -13.07
N PHE A 134 9.27 4.11 -13.10
CA PHE A 134 7.80 4.11 -13.07
C PHE A 134 7.25 4.85 -11.83
N TYR A 135 7.83 4.59 -10.66
CA TYR A 135 7.45 5.25 -9.41
C TYR A 135 8.09 6.64 -9.22
N GLY A 136 8.81 7.17 -10.21
CA GLY A 136 9.46 8.47 -10.13
C GLY A 136 10.58 8.52 -9.08
N VAL A 137 11.16 7.39 -8.72
CA VAL A 137 12.29 7.26 -7.80
C VAL A 137 13.58 7.55 -8.56
N ARG A 138 14.45 8.37 -7.98
CA ARG A 138 15.80 8.63 -8.48
C ARG A 138 16.57 7.33 -8.48
N ASP A 139 17.23 7.05 -9.60
CA ASP A 139 18.12 5.91 -9.71
C ASP A 139 19.23 6.05 -8.65
N ARG A 140 19.25 5.12 -7.70
CA ARG A 140 20.44 4.95 -6.86
C ARG A 140 21.23 3.85 -7.54
N THR A 141 22.38 4.21 -8.09
CA THR A 141 23.45 3.25 -8.31
C THR A 141 23.59 2.46 -7.01
N ARG A 142 23.19 1.19 -7.04
CA ARG A 142 23.46 0.26 -5.95
C ARG A 142 24.99 0.29 -5.80
N PRO A 143 25.56 0.62 -4.62
CA PRO A 143 27.00 0.51 -4.46
C PRO A 143 27.37 -0.92 -4.84
N SER A 144 28.27 -1.07 -5.82
CA SER A 144 28.80 -2.36 -6.21
C SER A 144 29.42 -2.99 -4.97
N TRP A 145 28.91 -4.15 -4.56
CA TRP A 145 29.53 -4.95 -3.51
C TRP A 145 30.25 -6.14 -4.17
N PRO A 146 31.53 -6.41 -3.82
CA PRO A 146 32.36 -5.68 -2.86
C PRO A 146 32.92 -4.37 -3.47
N PRO A 147 33.42 -3.43 -2.64
CA PRO A 147 34.10 -2.25 -3.16
C PRO A 147 35.33 -2.64 -4.00
N PRO A 148 35.67 -1.88 -5.05
CA PRO A 148 36.91 -2.10 -5.79
C PRO A 148 38.09 -1.98 -4.82
N GLY A 149 38.85 -3.07 -4.67
CA GLY A 149 39.99 -3.15 -3.75
C GLY A 149 39.82 -4.09 -2.55
N ALA A 150 38.69 -4.78 -2.40
CA ALA A 150 38.60 -5.94 -1.50
C ALA A 150 39.09 -7.20 -2.25
N SER A 151 40.35 -7.58 -2.03
CA SER A 151 40.91 -8.89 -2.38
C SER A 151 41.71 -9.40 -1.20
#